data_AF-A0A290Z3D7-F1
#
_entry.id   AF-A0A290Z3D7-F1
#
_cell.length_a   1.000
_cell.length_b   1.000
_cell.length_c   1.000
_cell.angle_alpha   90.00
_cell.angle_beta   90.00
_cell.angle_gamma   90.00
#
_symmetry.space_group_name_H-M   'P 1'
#
loop_
_entity.id
_entity.type
_entity.pdbx_description
1 polymer ?
#
loop_
_entity_poly.entity_id
_entity_poly.type
_entity_poly.pdbx_seq_one_letter_code
_entity_poly.pdbx_strand_id
1 'polypeptide(L)'
;MAEAPVLRAVRFAALAIAVVVLVVFLLAQRRAVDVSYGESPSPREPVPEGAAGELAGLTVPSVEEMTALVEAAPVVRLPGATATWDEALVDAAVAGTDVRVLVAPAGLDEDERDRVRDVENATVLVMGTEVTDGVNQAYPDTIPGWRAQFALADVTNEVLDLVALHVGGLAPADVDPFRRREPTPQELEAVAADLRDGLPHVAPGAALDEVPDKPDAFPGDALYAVFPVQERDAPVPDYGSALTAVFPDRPVVVMYGNWVEYHGPHADDFAEVAAASFYGQFSDRIDAYAYPQAVILAAYLDRVTDLRYAGLFDRPLPYRAPDPLDIALPALPWAFTGCVAAFLALSARAARVRPGEPRTSPARLAALSALAVEVSALSRDASLTRGLARLGSAREALETGLPEAHVRRLLDAAEAELDTTARQLGRPDYRPSAYLRGSLA
;
A
#
# COMPACT_ATOMS: atom_id res chain seq x y z
N MET A 1 0.02 42.66 -40.09
CA MET A 1 0.71 43.18 -38.89
C MET A 1 1.35 41.99 -38.20
N ALA A 2 2.66 42.02 -38.01
CA ALA A 2 3.39 40.94 -37.36
C ALA A 2 2.86 40.76 -35.92
N GLU A 3 2.49 39.53 -35.57
CA GLU A 3 2.30 39.14 -34.18
C GLU A 3 3.55 39.59 -33.43
N ALA A 4 3.41 40.39 -32.36
CA ALA A 4 4.57 40.82 -31.59
C ALA A 4 5.34 39.55 -31.18
N PRO A 5 6.66 39.45 -31.43
CA PRO A 5 7.43 38.21 -31.26
C PRO A 5 7.27 37.62 -29.84
N VAL A 6 7.00 38.49 -28.87
CA VAL A 6 6.67 38.16 -27.48
C VAL A 6 5.41 37.31 -27.33
N LEU A 7 4.31 37.65 -28.03
CA LEU A 7 3.05 36.90 -27.96
C LEU A 7 3.17 35.50 -28.55
N ARG A 8 3.93 35.38 -29.64
CA ARG A 8 4.22 34.09 -30.27
C ARG A 8 5.11 33.23 -29.37
N ALA A 9 6.14 33.83 -28.75
CA ALA A 9 6.99 33.14 -27.78
C ALA A 9 6.20 32.64 -26.56
N VAL A 10 5.32 33.47 -25.98
CA VAL A 10 4.48 33.11 -24.84
C VAL A 10 3.52 31.96 -25.19
N ARG A 11 2.95 31.98 -26.39
CA ARG A 11 2.06 30.91 -26.88
C ARG A 11 2.76 29.55 -26.95
N PHE A 12 3.95 29.50 -27.54
CA PHE A 12 4.71 28.25 -27.65
C PHE A 12 5.32 27.84 -26.31
N ALA A 13 5.68 28.79 -25.44
CA ALA A 13 6.11 28.50 -24.08
C ALA A 13 4.99 27.83 -23.26
N ALA A 14 3.75 28.32 -23.33
CA ALA A 14 2.62 27.70 -22.65
C ALA A 14 2.35 26.27 -23.14
N LEU A 15 2.48 26.02 -24.45
CA LEU A 15 2.35 24.68 -25.02
C LEU A 15 3.49 23.76 -24.55
N ALA A 16 4.73 24.25 -24.55
CA ALA A 16 5.88 23.49 -24.07
C ALA A 16 5.73 23.12 -22.58
N ILE A 17 5.28 24.06 -21.75
CA ILE A 17 4.98 23.82 -20.33
C ILE A 17 3.87 22.77 -20.17
N ALA A 18 2.79 22.85 -20.96
CA ALA A 18 1.72 21.86 -20.91
C ALA A 18 2.21 20.44 -21.28
N VAL A 19 3.08 20.32 -22.29
CA VAL A 19 3.67 19.04 -22.67
C VAL A 19 4.58 18.50 -21.56
N VAL A 20 5.41 19.35 -20.95
CA VAL A 20 6.27 18.95 -19.81
C VAL A 20 5.42 18.48 -18.63
N VAL A 21 4.38 19.23 -18.27
CA VAL A 21 3.43 18.85 -17.21
C VAL A 21 2.77 17.50 -17.49
N LEU A 22 2.35 17.26 -18.74
CA LEU A 22 1.74 15.98 -19.14
C LEU A 22 2.75 14.82 -19.05
N VAL A 23 3.98 15.01 -19.50
CA VAL A 23 5.04 13.99 -19.44
C VAL A 23 5.38 13.66 -17.99
N VAL A 24 5.53 14.67 -17.13
CA VAL A 24 5.76 14.49 -15.68
C VAL A 24 4.60 13.74 -15.03
N PHE A 25 3.36 14.11 -15.36
CA PHE A 25 2.17 13.43 -14.85
C PHE A 25 2.11 11.95 -15.27
N LEU A 26 2.39 11.64 -16.53
CA LEU A 26 2.41 10.25 -17.03
C LEU A 26 3.57 9.43 -16.44
N LEU A 27 4.73 10.03 -16.22
CA LEU A 27 5.86 9.40 -15.54
C LEU A 27 5.56 9.15 -14.06
N ALA A 28 4.86 10.07 -13.40
CA ALA A 28 4.44 9.93 -12.01
C ALA A 28 3.39 8.82 -11.85
N GLN A 29 2.42 8.70 -12.76
CA GLN A 29 1.44 7.60 -12.74
C GLN A 29 2.04 6.20 -12.94
N ARG A 30 3.25 6.09 -13.52
CA ARG A 30 3.96 4.80 -13.67
C ARG A 30 4.69 4.38 -12.40
N ARG A 31 4.87 5.28 -11.45
CA ARG A 31 5.29 4.90 -10.10
C ARG A 31 4.02 4.50 -9.37
N ALA A 32 4.01 3.34 -8.72
CA ALA A 32 2.95 3.04 -7.76
C ALA A 32 2.87 4.23 -6.80
N VAL A 33 1.65 4.72 -6.53
CA VAL A 33 1.45 5.78 -5.56
C VAL A 33 1.83 5.18 -4.21
N ASP A 34 3.10 5.35 -3.82
CA ASP A 34 3.48 5.31 -2.42
C ASP A 34 2.79 6.51 -1.80
N VAL A 35 1.64 6.25 -1.18
CA VAL A 35 0.97 7.23 -0.36
C VAL A 35 1.98 7.63 0.71
N SER A 36 2.32 8.92 0.80
CA SER A 36 3.30 9.46 1.75
C SER A 36 2.79 9.37 3.20
N TYR A 37 2.68 8.15 3.70
CA TYR A 37 2.75 7.84 5.11
C TYR A 37 4.21 7.54 5.44
N GLY A 38 4.61 7.77 6.69
CA GLY A 38 5.96 7.39 7.13
C GLY A 38 6.17 5.92 6.80
N GLU A 39 7.17 5.64 5.97
CA GLU A 39 7.59 4.28 5.73
C GLU A 39 8.09 3.70 7.05
N SER A 40 7.45 2.62 7.51
CA SER A 40 7.87 1.95 8.74
C SER A 40 9.34 1.52 8.59
N PRO A 41 10.20 1.79 9.60
CA PRO A 41 11.58 1.34 9.60
C PRO A 41 11.70 -0.19 9.82
N SER A 42 10.59 -0.88 10.07
CA SER A 42 10.55 -2.33 10.27
C SER A 42 11.12 -3.07 9.04
N PRO A 43 12.04 -4.03 9.23
CA PRO A 43 12.59 -4.81 8.14
C PRO A 43 11.50 -5.58 7.41
N ARG A 44 11.49 -5.49 6.07
CA ARG A 44 10.51 -6.19 5.21
C ARG A 44 11.02 -7.52 4.66
N GLU A 45 12.31 -7.80 4.83
CA GLU A 45 12.92 -9.03 4.34
C GLU A 45 12.63 -10.18 5.31
N PRO A 46 12.23 -11.37 4.80
CA PRO A 46 12.04 -12.53 5.64
C PRO A 46 13.38 -12.96 6.25
N VAL A 47 13.38 -13.20 7.56
CA VAL A 47 14.54 -13.75 8.27
C VAL A 47 14.70 -15.23 7.86
N PRO A 48 15.87 -15.64 7.35
CA PRO A 48 16.13 -17.05 7.03
C PRO A 48 16.03 -17.94 8.27
N GLU A 49 15.58 -19.20 8.10
CA GLU A 49 15.55 -20.18 9.19
C GLU A 49 16.97 -20.44 9.74
N GLY A 50 17.07 -20.56 11.07
CA GLY A 50 18.29 -20.70 11.85
C GLY A 50 19.03 -19.38 12.09
N ALA A 51 18.65 -18.27 11.44
CA ALA A 51 19.34 -16.99 11.58
C ALA A 51 18.87 -16.18 12.81
N ALA A 52 17.73 -16.53 13.40
CA ALA A 52 17.13 -15.84 14.54
C ALA A 52 17.42 -16.54 15.89
N GLY A 53 18.24 -17.59 15.90
CA GLY A 53 18.54 -18.37 17.11
C GLY A 53 17.37 -19.26 17.55
N GLU A 54 16.49 -19.60 16.62
CA GLU A 54 15.25 -20.34 16.84
C GLU A 54 15.42 -21.86 16.86
N LEU A 55 16.63 -22.34 16.53
CA LEU A 55 17.04 -23.73 16.61
C LEU A 55 17.78 -23.97 17.93
N ALA A 56 17.29 -24.91 18.74
CA ALA A 56 17.81 -25.20 20.07
C ALA A 56 18.96 -26.22 20.07
N GLY A 57 19.28 -26.82 18.90
CA GLY A 57 20.29 -27.88 18.77
C GLY A 57 19.92 -29.16 19.53
N LEU A 58 18.62 -29.42 19.68
CA LEU A 58 18.07 -30.57 20.38
C LEU A 58 17.84 -31.72 19.40
N THR A 59 18.25 -32.93 19.76
CA THR A 59 18.07 -34.10 18.90
C THR A 59 16.91 -34.99 19.36
N VAL A 60 16.12 -35.51 18.41
CA VAL A 60 15.10 -36.55 18.66
C VAL A 60 15.65 -37.96 18.41
N PRO A 61 15.03 -39.02 18.98
CA PRO A 61 15.35 -40.42 18.67
C PRO A 61 15.16 -40.79 17.19
N SER A 62 15.46 -42.04 16.80
CA SER A 62 15.13 -42.50 15.45
C SER A 62 13.62 -42.67 15.25
N VAL A 63 13.18 -42.70 13.99
CA VAL A 63 11.77 -42.93 13.65
C VAL A 63 11.28 -44.26 14.25
N GLU A 64 12.05 -45.33 14.08
CA GLU A 64 11.69 -46.66 14.60
C GLU A 64 11.58 -46.69 16.12
N GLU A 65 12.46 -45.97 16.83
CA GLU A 65 12.42 -45.84 18.28
C GLU A 65 11.16 -45.09 18.73
N MET A 66 10.84 -43.97 18.07
CA MET A 66 9.64 -43.18 18.37
C MET A 66 8.36 -43.97 18.07
N THR A 67 8.29 -44.66 16.92
CA THR A 67 7.17 -45.55 16.58
C THR A 67 6.96 -46.61 17.66
N ALA A 68 8.03 -47.27 18.12
CA ALA A 68 7.92 -48.27 19.19
C ALA A 68 7.43 -47.68 20.52
N LEU A 69 7.81 -46.44 20.84
CA LEU A 69 7.33 -45.74 22.04
C LEU A 69 5.83 -45.43 21.93
N VAL A 70 5.38 -44.93 20.79
CA VAL A 70 3.99 -44.54 20.52
C VAL A 70 3.06 -45.77 20.44
N GLU A 71 3.58 -46.91 20.01
CA GLU A 71 2.87 -48.19 20.10
C GLU A 71 2.68 -48.66 21.55
N ALA A 72 3.67 -48.40 22.41
CA ALA A 72 3.67 -48.85 23.81
C ALA A 72 2.83 -47.97 24.75
N ALA A 73 2.63 -46.69 24.44
CA ALA A 73 1.92 -45.74 25.28
C ALA A 73 1.04 -44.78 24.46
N PRO A 74 -0.17 -44.42 24.96
CA PRO A 74 -1.06 -43.48 24.26
C PRO A 74 -0.47 -42.07 24.13
N VAL A 75 0.38 -41.68 25.07
CA VAL A 75 1.03 -40.37 25.11
C VAL A 75 2.52 -40.59 25.34
N VAL A 76 3.35 -40.06 24.44
CA VAL A 76 4.81 -40.12 24.52
C VAL A 76 5.36 -38.71 24.56
N ARG A 77 6.16 -38.39 25.57
CA ARG A 77 6.86 -37.10 25.68
C ARG A 77 8.36 -37.30 25.53
N LEU A 78 8.93 -36.71 24.49
CA LEU A 78 10.35 -36.73 24.24
C LEU A 78 11.10 -35.75 25.17
N PRO A 79 12.40 -35.97 25.41
CA PRO A 79 13.21 -35.03 26.19
C PRO A 79 13.15 -33.60 25.63
N GLY A 80 12.98 -32.62 26.51
CA GLY A 80 12.90 -31.20 26.14
C GLY A 80 11.51 -30.72 25.71
N ALA A 81 10.50 -31.58 25.66
CA ALA A 81 9.13 -31.19 25.35
C ALA A 81 8.58 -30.13 26.33
N THR A 82 8.21 -28.97 25.80
CA THR A 82 7.76 -27.79 26.58
C THR A 82 6.25 -27.62 26.66
N ALA A 83 5.47 -28.14 25.69
CA ALA A 83 4.02 -28.04 25.68
C ALA A 83 3.39 -28.62 26.96
N THR A 84 2.44 -27.90 27.54
CA THR A 84 1.64 -28.35 28.68
C THR A 84 0.17 -28.49 28.27
N TRP A 85 -0.58 -29.32 28.98
CA TRP A 85 -2.02 -29.45 28.79
C TRP A 85 -2.70 -29.95 30.06
N ASP A 86 -4.04 -29.89 30.11
CA ASP A 86 -4.84 -30.54 31.15
C ASP A 86 -4.85 -32.05 30.90
N GLU A 87 -4.02 -32.78 31.66
CA GLU A 87 -3.88 -34.23 31.53
C GLU A 87 -5.22 -34.95 31.69
N ALA A 88 -6.08 -34.51 32.61
CA ALA A 88 -7.36 -35.17 32.87
C ALA A 88 -8.33 -35.00 31.69
N LEU A 89 -8.36 -33.82 31.06
CA LEU A 89 -9.18 -33.58 29.88
C LEU A 89 -8.66 -34.35 28.66
N VAL A 90 -7.35 -34.31 28.41
CA VAL A 90 -6.75 -35.03 27.27
C VAL A 90 -6.89 -36.54 27.46
N ASP A 91 -6.60 -37.07 28.64
CA ASP A 91 -6.77 -38.50 28.95
C ASP A 91 -8.21 -38.96 28.75
N ALA A 92 -9.19 -38.15 29.18
CA ALA A 92 -10.60 -38.46 28.98
C ALA A 92 -11.00 -38.44 27.50
N ALA A 93 -10.42 -37.54 26.70
CA ALA A 93 -10.70 -37.44 25.27
C ALA A 93 -10.09 -38.59 24.46
N VAL A 94 -8.89 -39.06 24.83
CA VAL A 94 -8.24 -40.20 24.16
C VAL A 94 -8.70 -41.56 24.70
N ALA A 95 -9.32 -41.60 25.89
CA ALA A 95 -9.75 -42.85 26.52
C ALA A 95 -10.70 -43.65 25.63
N GLY A 96 -10.31 -44.89 25.31
CA GLY A 96 -11.11 -45.80 24.47
C GLY A 96 -11.03 -45.55 22.97
N THR A 97 -10.14 -44.65 22.54
CA THR A 97 -9.82 -44.38 21.14
C THR A 97 -8.48 -45.00 20.75
N ASP A 98 -8.18 -45.03 19.45
CA ASP A 98 -6.87 -45.40 18.90
C ASP A 98 -5.93 -44.19 18.76
N VAL A 99 -6.33 -43.00 19.22
CA VAL A 99 -5.52 -41.79 19.15
C VAL A 99 -4.25 -41.96 19.97
N ARG A 100 -3.12 -41.61 19.35
CA ARG A 100 -1.80 -41.58 19.97
C ARG A 100 -1.16 -40.21 19.83
N VAL A 101 -0.57 -39.69 20.91
CA VAL A 101 0.03 -38.36 20.97
C VAL A 101 1.54 -38.47 21.16
N LEU A 102 2.32 -37.85 20.26
CA LEU A 102 3.77 -37.70 20.39
C LEU A 102 4.12 -36.24 20.62
N VAL A 103 4.88 -35.95 21.68
CA VAL A 103 5.32 -34.60 22.05
C VAL A 103 6.82 -34.48 21.89
N ALA A 104 7.23 -33.55 21.05
CA ALA A 104 8.61 -33.20 20.76
C ALA A 104 8.95 -31.79 21.27
N PRO A 105 10.23 -31.51 21.57
CA PRO A 105 10.68 -30.15 21.90
C PRO A 105 10.46 -29.16 20.73
N ALA A 106 10.45 -27.87 21.06
CA ALA A 106 10.53 -26.80 20.07
C ALA A 106 11.96 -26.67 19.51
N GLY A 107 12.11 -25.97 18.38
CA GLY A 107 13.42 -25.58 17.84
C GLY A 107 14.26 -26.73 17.28
N LEU A 108 13.60 -27.78 16.82
CA LEU A 108 14.18 -28.84 16.00
C LEU A 108 14.56 -28.31 14.62
N ASP A 109 15.63 -28.81 14.04
CA ASP A 109 15.97 -28.55 12.64
C ASP A 109 15.02 -29.29 11.66
N GLU A 110 15.16 -29.02 10.36
CA GLU A 110 14.29 -29.60 9.33
C GLU A 110 14.33 -31.13 9.33
N ASP A 111 15.52 -31.73 9.38
CA ASP A 111 15.71 -33.18 9.40
C ASP A 111 15.12 -33.83 10.66
N GLU A 112 15.20 -33.15 11.80
CA GLU A 112 14.61 -33.58 13.07
C GLU A 112 13.09 -33.50 13.07
N ARG A 113 12.51 -32.42 12.53
CA ARG A 113 11.05 -32.29 12.38
C ARG A 113 10.49 -33.34 11.44
N ASP A 114 11.18 -33.62 10.34
CA ASP A 114 10.76 -34.65 9.39
C ASP A 114 10.80 -36.03 10.03
N ARG A 115 11.82 -36.34 10.85
CA ARG A 115 11.83 -37.58 11.65
C ARG A 115 10.63 -37.70 12.60
N VAL A 116 10.17 -36.60 13.22
CA VAL A 116 8.97 -36.64 14.08
C VAL A 116 7.71 -36.87 13.25
N ARG A 117 7.62 -36.25 12.06
CA ARG A 117 6.47 -36.40 11.14
C ARG A 117 6.38 -37.79 10.51
N ASP A 118 7.51 -38.45 10.30
CA ASP A 118 7.60 -39.80 9.73
C ASP A 118 7.25 -40.91 10.73
N VAL A 119 6.98 -40.59 12.00
CA VAL A 119 6.60 -41.57 13.02
C VAL A 119 5.26 -42.22 12.67
N GLU A 120 5.30 -43.53 12.47
CA GLU A 120 4.09 -44.32 12.23
C GLU A 120 3.25 -44.42 13.51
N ASN A 121 1.94 -44.54 13.35
CA ASN A 121 0.97 -44.72 14.44
C ASN A 121 0.81 -43.53 15.41
N ALA A 122 1.54 -42.42 15.24
CA ALA A 122 1.24 -41.18 15.94
C ALA A 122 0.08 -40.46 15.24
N THR A 123 -1.02 -40.25 15.94
CA THR A 123 -2.21 -39.58 15.40
C THR A 123 -2.11 -38.07 15.55
N VAL A 124 -1.58 -37.61 16.69
CA VAL A 124 -1.38 -36.20 17.01
C VAL A 124 0.08 -35.99 17.36
N LEU A 125 0.70 -35.02 16.69
CA LEU A 125 2.06 -34.57 16.89
C LEU A 125 2.03 -33.19 17.54
N VAL A 126 2.79 -33.03 18.61
CA VAL A 126 2.99 -31.75 19.30
C VAL A 126 4.47 -31.40 19.20
N MET A 127 4.83 -30.35 18.47
CA MET A 127 6.22 -29.90 18.30
C MET A 127 6.35 -28.50 18.88
N GLY A 128 6.95 -28.37 20.07
CA GLY A 128 6.91 -27.09 20.78
C GLY A 128 5.50 -26.78 21.27
N THR A 129 4.84 -25.78 20.66
CA THR A 129 3.39 -25.51 20.86
C THR A 129 2.57 -25.71 19.58
N GLU A 130 3.19 -26.16 18.48
CA GLU A 130 2.50 -26.57 17.26
C GLU A 130 1.80 -27.91 17.49
N VAL A 131 0.51 -28.01 17.13
CA VAL A 131 -0.28 -29.24 17.23
C VAL A 131 -0.84 -29.63 15.86
N THR A 132 -0.48 -30.80 15.36
CA THR A 132 -0.83 -31.27 14.01
C THR A 132 -1.11 -32.78 13.97
N ASP A 133 -1.89 -33.24 13.00
CA ASP A 133 -2.04 -34.67 12.65
C ASP A 133 -1.30 -35.05 11.36
N GLY A 134 -0.44 -34.15 10.87
CA GLY A 134 0.30 -34.26 9.60
C GLY A 134 -0.45 -33.73 8.37
N VAL A 135 -1.77 -33.57 8.43
CA VAL A 135 -2.59 -33.00 7.34
C VAL A 135 -3.26 -31.70 7.77
N ASN A 136 -3.73 -31.65 9.01
CA ASN A 136 -4.39 -30.55 9.68
C ASN A 136 -3.51 -30.03 10.80
N GLN A 137 -3.64 -28.74 11.08
CA GLN A 137 -3.02 -28.08 12.22
C GLN A 137 -4.12 -27.42 13.03
N ALA A 138 -4.10 -27.60 14.35
CA ALA A 138 -4.94 -26.85 15.27
C ALA A 138 -4.12 -25.70 15.84
N TYR A 139 -4.72 -24.52 15.86
CA TYR A 139 -4.11 -23.30 16.37
C TYR A 139 -5.21 -22.38 16.93
N PRO A 140 -4.91 -21.57 17.95
CA PRO A 140 -5.89 -20.66 18.52
C PRO A 140 -6.14 -19.47 17.59
N ASP A 141 -7.39 -19.00 17.59
CA ASP A 141 -7.85 -17.84 16.82
C ASP A 141 -8.40 -16.71 17.69
N THR A 142 -8.25 -16.83 19.02
CA THR A 142 -8.68 -15.84 20.00
C THR A 142 -7.52 -15.39 20.90
N ILE A 143 -7.62 -14.18 21.45
CA ILE A 143 -6.65 -13.64 22.41
C ILE A 143 -6.49 -14.53 23.65
N PRO A 144 -7.57 -15.04 24.29
CA PRO A 144 -7.43 -16.00 25.37
C PRO A 144 -6.65 -17.26 24.97
N GLY A 145 -6.89 -17.78 23.76
CA GLY A 145 -6.15 -18.93 23.21
C GLY A 145 -4.67 -18.64 23.03
N TRP A 146 -4.32 -17.57 22.31
CA TRP A 146 -2.91 -17.15 22.14
C TRP A 146 -2.23 -16.88 23.49
N ARG A 147 -2.93 -16.30 24.46
CA ARG A 147 -2.39 -16.07 25.79
C ARG A 147 -2.12 -17.37 26.53
N ALA A 148 -3.03 -18.34 26.48
CA ALA A 148 -2.80 -19.65 27.08
C ALA A 148 -1.59 -20.35 26.44
N GLN A 149 -1.56 -20.37 25.11
CA GLN A 149 -0.48 -21.00 24.34
C GLN A 149 0.88 -20.35 24.59
N PHE A 150 1.00 -19.03 24.44
CA PHE A 150 2.29 -18.36 24.49
C PHE A 150 2.76 -17.98 25.90
N ALA A 151 1.85 -17.81 26.87
CA ALA A 151 2.23 -17.52 28.25
C ALA A 151 2.46 -18.79 29.09
N LEU A 152 1.71 -19.86 28.82
CA LEU A 152 1.72 -21.09 29.63
C LEU A 152 2.29 -22.32 28.90
N ALA A 153 2.68 -22.19 27.61
CA ALA A 153 2.87 -23.32 26.71
C ALA A 153 1.61 -24.22 26.61
N ASP A 154 0.45 -23.58 26.74
CA ASP A 154 -0.92 -24.09 26.64
C ASP A 154 -1.31 -24.79 25.33
N VAL A 155 -1.43 -26.12 25.23
CA VAL A 155 -1.96 -26.76 24.00
C VAL A 155 -3.20 -27.63 24.20
N THR A 156 -3.93 -27.46 25.31
CA THR A 156 -5.10 -28.31 25.62
C THR A 156 -6.17 -28.25 24.54
N ASN A 157 -6.58 -27.05 24.13
CA ASN A 157 -7.72 -26.91 23.21
C ASN A 157 -7.35 -27.48 21.82
N GLU A 158 -6.14 -27.21 21.37
CA GLU A 158 -5.59 -27.64 20.09
C GLU A 158 -5.48 -29.18 20.01
N VAL A 159 -5.05 -29.82 21.10
CA VAL A 159 -5.05 -31.29 21.20
C VAL A 159 -6.47 -31.84 21.19
N LEU A 160 -7.38 -31.25 21.97
CA LEU A 160 -8.78 -31.70 22.03
C LEU A 160 -9.50 -31.55 20.67
N ASP A 161 -9.18 -30.50 19.92
CA ASP A 161 -9.73 -30.26 18.58
C ASP A 161 -9.30 -31.34 17.59
N LEU A 162 -8.01 -31.68 17.54
CA LEU A 162 -7.54 -32.75 16.65
C LEU A 162 -8.02 -34.13 17.08
N VAL A 163 -8.10 -34.40 18.39
CA VAL A 163 -8.70 -35.65 18.90
C VAL A 163 -10.16 -35.73 18.44
N ALA A 164 -10.94 -34.67 18.62
CA ALA A 164 -12.35 -34.61 18.21
C ALA A 164 -12.52 -34.79 16.69
N LEU A 165 -11.65 -34.15 15.89
CA LEU A 165 -11.62 -34.31 14.44
C LEU A 165 -11.38 -35.77 14.05
N HIS A 166 -10.43 -36.45 14.70
CA HIS A 166 -10.08 -37.83 14.39
C HIS A 166 -11.20 -38.81 14.74
N VAL A 167 -11.85 -38.63 15.90
CA VAL A 167 -12.96 -39.50 16.33
C VAL A 167 -14.29 -39.18 15.64
N GLY A 168 -14.31 -38.17 14.76
CA GLY A 168 -15.52 -37.73 14.05
C GLY A 168 -16.56 -37.06 14.97
N GLY A 169 -16.10 -36.46 16.07
CA GLY A 169 -16.92 -35.78 17.06
C GLY A 169 -16.97 -34.26 16.85
N LEU A 170 -17.70 -33.58 17.73
CA LEU A 170 -17.58 -32.13 17.88
C LEU A 170 -16.50 -31.85 18.93
N ALA A 171 -15.66 -30.87 18.64
CA ALA A 171 -14.71 -30.35 19.61
C ALA A 171 -15.45 -29.88 20.88
N PRO A 172 -14.88 -30.14 22.08
CA PRO A 172 -15.39 -29.53 23.30
C PRO A 172 -15.26 -28.01 23.23
N ALA A 173 -15.99 -27.30 24.09
CA ALA A 173 -15.81 -25.86 24.20
C ALA A 173 -14.44 -25.54 24.81
N ASP A 174 -13.78 -24.50 24.28
CA ASP A 174 -12.49 -24.04 24.76
C ASP A 174 -12.47 -23.80 26.26
N VAL A 175 -11.38 -24.23 26.88
CA VAL A 175 -11.08 -23.99 28.29
C VAL A 175 -10.02 -22.89 28.37
N ASP A 176 -10.29 -21.85 29.16
CA ASP A 176 -9.28 -20.83 29.50
C ASP A 176 -8.58 -21.22 30.82
N PRO A 177 -7.34 -21.73 30.77
CA PRO A 177 -6.56 -22.05 31.96
C PRO A 177 -5.97 -20.80 32.63
N PHE A 178 -5.91 -19.67 31.93
CA PHE A 178 -5.15 -18.51 32.38
C PHE A 178 -5.88 -17.80 33.53
N ARG A 179 -5.30 -17.85 34.73
CA ARG A 179 -5.82 -17.18 35.93
C ARG A 179 -4.89 -16.05 36.33
N ARG A 180 -5.44 -14.84 36.49
CA ARG A 180 -4.70 -13.70 37.03
C ARG A 180 -4.79 -13.64 38.55
N ARG A 181 -3.72 -13.16 39.18
CA ARG A 181 -3.69 -12.70 40.57
C ARG A 181 -2.99 -11.35 40.67
N GLU A 182 -3.22 -10.64 41.76
CA GLU A 182 -2.40 -9.47 42.07
C GLU A 182 -0.96 -9.92 42.44
N PRO A 183 0.09 -9.23 41.96
CA PRO A 183 1.42 -9.41 42.49
C PRO A 183 1.46 -9.06 43.99
N THR A 184 2.23 -9.82 44.77
CA THR A 184 2.48 -9.43 46.16
C THR A 184 3.27 -8.12 46.23
N PRO A 185 3.21 -7.36 47.33
CA PRO A 185 3.98 -6.13 47.47
C PRO A 185 5.50 -6.33 47.29
N GLN A 186 6.02 -7.50 47.68
CA GLN A 186 7.42 -7.83 47.52
C GLN A 186 7.79 -8.13 46.06
N GLU A 187 6.95 -8.89 45.35
CA GLU A 187 7.12 -9.15 43.92
C GLU A 187 7.07 -7.84 43.12
N LEU A 188 6.07 -6.99 43.38
CA LEU A 188 5.92 -5.72 42.67
C LEU A 188 7.09 -4.77 42.92
N GLU A 189 7.55 -4.65 44.18
CA GLU A 189 8.64 -3.74 44.51
C GLU A 189 9.97 -4.18 43.89
N ALA A 190 10.23 -5.49 43.78
CA ALA A 190 11.41 -6.00 43.11
C ALA A 190 11.44 -5.58 41.63
N VAL A 191 10.31 -5.75 40.92
CA VAL A 191 10.18 -5.33 39.52
C VAL A 191 10.26 -3.80 39.39
N ALA A 192 9.54 -3.08 40.24
CA ALA A 192 9.48 -1.62 40.18
C ALA A 192 10.83 -0.96 40.50
N ALA A 193 11.67 -1.58 41.33
CA ALA A 193 13.01 -1.08 41.64
C ALA A 193 13.89 -1.00 40.38
N ASP A 194 13.99 -2.09 39.62
CA ASP A 194 14.77 -2.13 38.37
C ASP A 194 14.27 -1.06 37.37
N LEU A 195 12.95 -0.95 37.23
CA LEU A 195 12.31 0.00 36.31
C LEU A 195 12.52 1.48 36.71
N ARG A 196 12.62 1.78 38.02
CA ARG A 196 12.93 3.15 38.49
C ARG A 196 14.37 3.55 38.16
N ASP A 197 15.28 2.59 38.16
CA ASP A 197 16.68 2.80 37.77
C ASP A 197 16.88 2.86 36.24
N GLY A 198 15.79 2.72 35.47
CA GLY A 198 15.81 2.77 34.01
C GLY A 198 16.29 1.46 33.37
N LEU A 199 16.33 0.37 34.12
CA LEU A 199 16.73 -0.95 33.65
C LEU A 199 15.48 -1.79 33.33
N PRO A 200 15.54 -2.69 32.33
CA PRO A 200 14.51 -3.70 32.17
C PRO A 200 14.55 -4.70 33.34
N HIS A 201 13.39 -5.17 33.77
CA HIS A 201 13.32 -6.30 34.69
C HIS A 201 13.32 -7.61 33.90
N VAL A 202 14.28 -8.49 34.17
CA VAL A 202 14.36 -9.83 33.58
C VAL A 202 14.34 -10.86 34.70
N ALA A 203 13.21 -11.56 34.84
CA ALA A 203 13.04 -12.54 35.90
C ALA A 203 13.90 -13.79 35.67
N PRO A 204 14.31 -14.51 36.73
CA PRO A 204 15.05 -15.75 36.58
C PRO A 204 14.36 -16.75 35.64
N GLY A 205 15.09 -17.25 34.65
CA GLY A 205 14.58 -18.18 33.63
C GLY A 205 14.04 -17.51 32.36
N ALA A 206 13.86 -16.19 32.35
CA ALA A 206 13.61 -15.45 31.12
C ALA A 206 14.87 -15.45 30.22
N ALA A 207 14.67 -15.55 28.91
CA ALA A 207 15.70 -15.57 27.87
C ALA A 207 15.74 -14.23 27.13
N LEU A 208 16.00 -13.15 27.88
CA LEU A 208 16.22 -11.81 27.35
C LEU A 208 17.57 -11.27 27.81
N ASP A 209 18.51 -11.13 26.88
CA ASP A 209 19.84 -10.57 27.16
C ASP A 209 19.84 -9.03 27.14
N GLU A 210 19.19 -8.44 26.13
CA GLU A 210 19.07 -7.00 25.94
C GLU A 210 17.69 -6.67 25.35
N VAL A 211 17.11 -5.54 25.76
CA VAL A 211 15.87 -5.05 25.16
C VAL A 211 16.16 -4.57 23.73
N PRO A 212 15.38 -5.01 22.72
CA PRO A 212 15.54 -4.54 21.35
C PRO A 212 15.42 -3.01 21.25
N ASP A 213 16.39 -2.37 20.59
CA ASP A 213 16.38 -0.92 20.35
C ASP A 213 15.31 -0.55 19.30
N LYS A 214 14.11 -0.19 19.79
CA LYS A 214 12.93 0.17 18.99
C LYS A 214 12.27 1.45 19.52
N PRO A 215 12.95 2.61 19.42
CA PRO A 215 12.50 3.86 20.03
C PRO A 215 11.21 4.40 19.39
N ASP A 216 10.88 3.95 18.18
CA ASP A 216 9.68 4.37 17.46
C ASP A 216 8.40 3.67 17.94
N ALA A 217 8.52 2.53 18.65
CA ALA A 217 7.39 1.74 19.11
C ALA A 217 6.52 2.51 20.10
N PHE A 218 7.13 3.26 21.02
CA PHE A 218 6.41 4.05 22.03
C PHE A 218 6.94 5.49 22.12
N PRO A 219 6.08 6.47 22.48
CA PRO A 219 6.53 7.84 22.67
C PRO A 219 7.23 7.98 24.03
N GLY A 220 8.54 8.14 24.04
CA GLY A 220 9.37 8.17 25.25
C GLY A 220 9.83 6.78 25.69
N ASP A 221 10.53 6.69 26.81
CA ASP A 221 11.17 5.46 27.25
C ASP A 221 10.13 4.49 27.84
N ALA A 222 9.79 3.43 27.11
CA ALA A 222 8.97 2.34 27.60
C ALA A 222 9.69 1.54 28.69
N LEU A 223 8.91 0.98 29.61
CA LEU A 223 9.38 0.09 30.67
C LEU A 223 9.14 -1.37 30.25
N TYR A 224 10.10 -2.25 30.52
CA TYR A 224 10.04 -3.65 30.09
C TYR A 224 10.20 -4.58 31.29
N ALA A 225 9.23 -5.48 31.47
CA ALA A 225 9.29 -6.54 32.46
C ALA A 225 9.08 -7.90 31.77
N VAL A 226 10.09 -8.77 31.82
CA VAL A 226 10.11 -10.03 31.08
C VAL A 226 10.25 -11.20 32.03
N PHE A 227 9.36 -12.17 31.86
CA PHE A 227 9.20 -13.35 32.69
C PHE A 227 9.29 -14.62 31.83
N PRO A 228 9.75 -15.75 32.38
CA PRO A 228 9.71 -17.03 31.68
C PRO A 228 8.27 -17.45 31.34
N VAL A 229 8.13 -18.56 30.62
CA VAL A 229 6.83 -19.27 30.53
C VAL A 229 6.31 -19.54 31.95
N GLN A 230 5.03 -19.27 32.17
CA GLN A 230 4.39 -19.40 33.47
C GLN A 230 3.87 -20.82 33.67
N GLU A 231 3.77 -21.25 34.93
CA GLU A 231 3.20 -22.55 35.27
C GLU A 231 1.68 -22.56 34.97
N ARG A 232 1.23 -23.57 34.21
CA ARG A 232 -0.16 -23.72 33.76
C ARG A 232 -1.19 -23.59 34.88
N ASP A 233 -0.97 -24.29 36.00
CA ASP A 233 -1.96 -24.41 37.09
C ASP A 233 -1.81 -23.33 38.16
N ALA A 234 -0.82 -22.46 38.02
CA ALA A 234 -0.56 -21.37 38.96
C ALA A 234 -1.17 -20.05 38.46
N PRO A 235 -1.83 -19.26 39.33
CA PRO A 235 -2.26 -17.92 38.95
C PRO A 235 -1.07 -17.00 38.62
N VAL A 236 -1.12 -16.39 37.44
CA VAL A 236 -0.10 -15.47 36.91
C VAL A 236 -0.26 -14.09 37.54
N PRO A 237 0.80 -13.49 38.11
CA PRO A 237 0.74 -12.13 38.63
C PRO A 237 0.44 -11.12 37.52
N ASP A 238 -0.51 -10.22 37.74
CA ASP A 238 -0.81 -9.13 36.81
C ASP A 238 0.14 -7.94 37.01
N TYR A 239 1.38 -8.10 36.54
CA TYR A 239 2.35 -7.00 36.62
C TYR A 239 1.97 -5.81 35.75
N GLY A 240 1.27 -6.00 34.64
CA GLY A 240 0.90 -4.91 33.73
C GLY A 240 0.01 -3.87 34.42
N SER A 241 -1.09 -4.33 35.02
CA SER A 241 -2.00 -3.46 35.79
C SER A 241 -1.29 -2.84 37.00
N ALA A 242 -0.53 -3.65 37.74
CA ALA A 242 0.14 -3.20 38.96
C ALA A 242 1.25 -2.16 38.69
N LEU A 243 2.06 -2.36 37.66
CA LEU A 243 3.11 -1.43 37.26
C LEU A 243 2.55 -0.15 36.67
N THR A 244 1.44 -0.21 35.92
CA THR A 244 0.76 0.99 35.42
C THR A 244 0.26 1.87 36.56
N ALA A 245 -0.17 1.29 37.68
CA ALA A 245 -0.52 2.06 38.87
C ALA A 245 0.69 2.79 39.49
N VAL A 246 1.90 2.23 39.35
CA VAL A 246 3.16 2.84 39.82
C VAL A 246 3.71 3.87 38.82
N PHE A 247 3.54 3.63 37.52
CA PHE A 247 4.07 4.44 36.42
C PHE A 247 2.96 4.86 35.43
N PRO A 248 1.98 5.68 35.85
CA PRO A 248 0.74 5.92 35.09
C PRO A 248 0.94 6.60 33.73
N ASP A 249 2.03 7.39 33.58
CA ASP A 249 2.30 8.17 32.38
C ASP A 249 3.30 7.49 31.42
N ARG A 250 3.73 6.25 31.72
CA ARG A 250 4.73 5.54 30.92
C ARG A 250 4.14 4.29 30.26
N PRO A 251 4.51 4.01 29.00
CA PRO A 251 4.32 2.70 28.37
C PRO A 251 4.98 1.60 29.21
N VAL A 252 4.25 0.54 29.52
CA VAL A 252 4.75 -0.66 30.20
C VAL A 252 4.50 -1.86 29.31
N VAL A 253 5.57 -2.56 28.92
CA VAL A 253 5.51 -3.80 28.15
C VAL A 253 5.85 -4.95 29.09
N VAL A 254 4.93 -5.90 29.22
CA VAL A 254 5.12 -7.08 30.05
C VAL A 254 5.11 -8.32 29.17
N MET A 255 6.09 -9.19 29.33
CA MET A 255 6.21 -10.42 28.55
C MET A 255 6.23 -11.63 29.47
N TYR A 256 5.35 -12.59 29.24
CA TYR A 256 5.30 -13.89 29.91
C TYR A 256 5.55 -14.97 28.87
N GLY A 257 6.69 -15.67 28.94
CA GLY A 257 7.06 -16.59 27.87
C GLY A 257 7.11 -15.85 26.53
N ASN A 258 6.32 -16.29 25.55
CA ASN A 258 6.21 -15.61 24.25
C ASN A 258 5.03 -14.64 24.16
N TRP A 259 4.24 -14.49 25.24
CA TRP A 259 3.09 -13.59 25.31
C TRP A 259 3.47 -12.19 25.80
N VAL A 260 3.45 -11.22 24.90
CA VAL A 260 3.68 -9.79 25.14
C VAL A 260 2.35 -9.03 25.34
N GLU A 261 2.30 -8.24 26.41
CA GLU A 261 1.22 -7.33 26.74
C GLU A 261 1.71 -5.88 26.76
N TYR A 262 0.86 -4.97 26.29
CA TYR A 262 1.07 -3.53 26.43
C TYR A 262 0.10 -2.94 27.44
N HIS A 263 0.62 -2.14 28.36
CA HIS A 263 -0.12 -1.40 29.37
C HIS A 263 0.34 0.07 29.39
N GLY A 264 -0.54 0.98 29.83
CA GLY A 264 -0.24 2.41 29.94
C GLY A 264 -1.13 3.30 29.06
N PRO A 265 -0.65 4.48 28.63
CA PRO A 265 -1.47 5.45 27.92
C PRO A 265 -2.12 4.88 26.65
N HIS A 266 -3.44 5.06 26.52
CA HIS A 266 -4.23 4.55 25.38
C HIS A 266 -4.24 3.02 25.23
N ALA A 267 -3.94 2.25 26.28
CA ALA A 267 -3.97 0.78 26.21
C ALA A 267 -5.34 0.23 25.79
N ASP A 268 -6.44 0.82 26.27
CA ASP A 268 -7.81 0.40 25.93
C ASP A 268 -8.11 0.46 24.43
N ASP A 269 -7.47 1.37 23.70
CA ASP A 269 -7.67 1.56 22.26
C ASP A 269 -6.67 0.72 21.43
N PHE A 270 -5.53 0.35 22.01
CA PHE A 270 -4.36 -0.12 21.25
C PHE A 270 -3.90 -1.54 21.59
N ALA A 271 -3.91 -1.93 22.86
CA ALA A 271 -3.24 -3.16 23.32
C ALA A 271 -3.82 -4.42 22.66
N GLU A 272 -5.15 -4.50 22.57
CA GLU A 272 -5.86 -5.62 21.95
C GLU A 272 -5.57 -5.71 20.45
N VAL A 273 -5.61 -4.57 19.76
CA VAL A 273 -5.33 -4.49 18.32
C VAL A 273 -3.89 -4.88 18.04
N ALA A 274 -2.93 -4.41 18.84
CA ALA A 274 -1.52 -4.78 18.70
C ALA A 274 -1.30 -6.28 18.90
N ALA A 275 -1.89 -6.85 19.96
CA ALA A 275 -1.82 -8.28 20.21
C ALA A 275 -2.45 -9.10 19.07
N ALA A 276 -3.71 -8.82 18.71
CA ALA A 276 -4.40 -9.56 17.66
C ALA A 276 -3.70 -9.45 16.29
N SER A 277 -3.17 -8.27 15.99
CA SER A 277 -2.46 -8.01 14.74
C SER A 277 -1.08 -8.67 14.68
N PHE A 278 -0.43 -8.87 15.82
CA PHE A 278 0.83 -9.60 15.93
C PHE A 278 0.60 -11.12 15.90
N TYR A 279 -0.18 -11.67 16.84
CA TYR A 279 -0.37 -13.12 16.93
C TYR A 279 -1.16 -13.67 15.76
N GLY A 280 -2.16 -12.96 15.24
CA GLY A 280 -2.87 -13.39 14.03
C GLY A 280 -2.02 -13.43 12.77
N GLN A 281 -0.81 -12.84 12.77
CA GLN A 281 0.12 -12.91 11.65
C GLN A 281 1.29 -13.87 11.91
N PHE A 282 1.70 -14.02 13.17
CA PHE A 282 2.95 -14.70 13.52
C PHE A 282 2.76 -15.98 14.35
N SER A 283 1.55 -16.30 14.84
CA SER A 283 1.29 -17.48 15.69
C SER A 283 1.90 -18.75 15.13
N ASP A 284 1.63 -19.06 13.85
CA ASP A 284 2.09 -20.29 13.20
C ASP A 284 3.63 -20.43 13.24
N ARG A 285 4.33 -19.30 13.15
CA ARG A 285 5.80 -19.28 13.28
C ARG A 285 6.23 -19.43 14.73
N ILE A 286 5.58 -18.74 15.65
CA ILE A 286 5.96 -18.79 17.07
C ILE A 286 5.74 -20.21 17.61
N ASP A 287 4.74 -20.93 17.08
CA ASP A 287 4.41 -22.29 17.50
C ASP A 287 5.44 -23.34 17.07
N ALA A 288 5.92 -23.23 15.84
CA ALA A 288 6.83 -24.20 15.25
C ALA A 288 8.28 -24.08 15.75
N TYR A 289 8.70 -22.90 16.21
CA TYR A 289 10.10 -22.58 16.44
C TYR A 289 10.39 -22.06 17.86
N ALA A 290 11.58 -22.34 18.39
CA ALA A 290 12.00 -21.90 19.72
C ALA A 290 12.64 -20.51 19.70
N TYR A 291 11.90 -19.49 19.27
CA TYR A 291 12.43 -18.12 19.19
C TYR A 291 12.86 -17.59 20.57
N PRO A 292 14.02 -16.93 20.70
CA PRO A 292 14.39 -16.19 21.90
C PRO A 292 13.39 -15.07 22.20
N GLN A 293 13.17 -14.75 23.48
CA GLN A 293 12.22 -13.71 23.88
C GLN A 293 12.60 -12.34 23.27
N ALA A 294 13.89 -12.07 23.08
CA ALA A 294 14.38 -10.87 22.40
C ALA A 294 13.82 -10.71 20.98
N VAL A 295 13.72 -11.82 20.21
CA VAL A 295 13.24 -11.81 18.83
C VAL A 295 11.73 -11.59 18.78
N ILE A 296 10.99 -12.28 19.64
CA ILE A 296 9.54 -12.10 19.76
C ILE A 296 9.20 -10.66 20.19
N LEU A 297 9.92 -10.13 21.18
CA LEU A 297 9.75 -8.76 21.63
C LEU A 297 10.08 -7.76 20.51
N ALA A 298 11.17 -7.96 19.77
CA ALA A 298 11.54 -7.10 18.65
C ALA A 298 10.45 -7.07 17.56
N ALA A 299 9.93 -8.24 17.18
CA ALA A 299 8.89 -8.38 16.18
C ALA A 299 7.55 -7.76 16.65
N TYR A 300 7.20 -7.91 17.93
CA TYR A 300 6.05 -7.26 18.52
C TYR A 300 6.19 -5.73 18.48
N LEU A 301 7.36 -5.19 18.84
CA LEU A 301 7.63 -3.75 18.81
C LEU A 301 7.65 -3.18 17.38
N ASP A 302 8.11 -3.95 16.40
CA ASP A 302 7.99 -3.60 14.99
C ASP A 302 6.52 -3.53 14.55
N ARG A 303 5.69 -4.48 15.00
CA ARG A 303 4.25 -4.46 14.72
C ARG A 303 3.54 -3.28 15.39
N VAL A 304 3.90 -2.96 16.62
CA VAL A 304 3.43 -1.76 17.33
C VAL A 304 3.81 -0.51 16.54
N THR A 305 5.05 -0.44 16.05
CA THR A 305 5.53 0.64 15.18
C THR A 305 4.67 0.73 13.92
N ASP A 306 4.49 -0.36 13.19
CA ASP A 306 3.69 -0.42 11.97
C ASP A 306 2.26 0.09 12.18
N LEU A 307 1.59 -0.35 13.26
CA LEU A 307 0.22 0.08 13.58
C LEU A 307 0.13 1.59 13.85
N ARG A 308 1.14 2.15 14.51
CA ARG A 308 1.21 3.59 14.78
C ARG A 308 1.51 4.38 13.50
N TYR A 309 2.35 3.85 12.62
CA TYR A 309 2.67 4.46 11.31
C TYR A 309 1.53 4.33 10.29
N ALA A 310 0.66 3.33 10.42
CA ALA A 310 -0.52 3.15 9.57
C ALA A 310 -1.62 4.21 9.81
N GLY A 311 -1.47 5.08 10.82
CA GLY A 311 -2.44 6.14 11.12
C GLY A 311 -3.78 5.63 11.64
N LEU A 312 -3.84 4.36 12.09
CA LEU A 312 -5.01 3.75 12.72
C LEU A 312 -5.39 4.43 14.04
N PHE A 313 -4.47 5.19 14.65
CA PHE A 313 -4.67 5.90 15.91
C PHE A 313 -4.12 7.33 15.83
N ASP A 314 -4.89 8.28 16.37
CA ASP A 314 -4.65 9.72 16.28
C ASP A 314 -3.34 10.14 16.99
N ARG A 315 -2.23 10.11 16.24
CA ARG A 315 -1.12 11.04 16.42
C ARG A 315 -0.67 11.59 15.07
N PRO A 316 -0.18 12.84 15.04
CA PRO A 316 0.45 13.38 13.85
C PRO A 316 1.64 12.49 13.53
N LEU A 317 1.55 11.76 12.42
CA LEU A 317 2.67 11.09 11.76
C LEU A 317 3.89 12.02 11.86
N PRO A 318 5.09 11.53 12.22
CA PRO A 318 6.26 12.39 12.34
C PRO A 318 6.35 13.28 11.11
N TYR A 319 6.31 14.60 11.32
CA TYR A 319 6.25 15.59 10.26
C TYR A 319 7.44 15.39 9.32
N ARG A 320 7.22 14.69 8.20
CA ARG A 320 8.12 14.74 7.05
C ARG A 320 7.81 16.05 6.35
N ALA A 321 8.86 16.81 6.04
CA ALA A 321 8.72 17.98 5.18
C ALA A 321 7.94 17.54 3.93
N PRO A 322 6.87 18.27 3.54
CA PRO A 322 5.97 17.81 2.49
C PRO A 322 6.79 17.52 1.24
N ASP A 323 6.62 16.32 0.67
CA ASP A 323 7.23 16.00 -0.61
C ASP A 323 6.72 17.03 -1.63
N PRO A 324 7.60 17.81 -2.29
CA PRO A 324 7.17 18.76 -3.32
C PRO A 324 6.35 18.10 -4.43
N LEU A 325 6.49 16.78 -4.66
CA LEU A 325 5.65 16.02 -5.57
C LEU A 325 4.20 15.90 -5.07
N ASP A 326 3.95 15.68 -3.78
CA ASP A 326 2.59 15.53 -3.23
C ASP A 326 1.79 16.83 -3.28
N ILE A 327 2.46 17.98 -3.15
CA ILE A 327 1.83 19.30 -3.32
C ILE A 327 1.60 19.57 -4.82
N ALA A 328 2.55 19.20 -5.68
CA ALA A 328 2.49 19.53 -7.10
C ALA A 328 1.51 18.63 -7.86
N LEU A 329 1.43 17.33 -7.57
CA LEU A 329 0.65 16.33 -8.31
C LEU A 329 -0.84 16.67 -8.41
N PRO A 330 -1.55 17.06 -7.33
CA PRO A 330 -2.95 17.49 -7.39
C PRO A 330 -3.14 18.79 -8.19
N ALA A 331 -2.10 19.63 -8.27
CA ALA A 331 -2.13 20.91 -8.97
C ALA A 331 -1.77 20.77 -10.47
N LEU A 332 -1.11 19.70 -10.90
CA LEU A 332 -0.70 19.48 -12.30
C LEU A 332 -1.89 19.48 -13.29
N PRO A 333 -3.05 18.84 -13.01
CA PRO A 333 -4.22 18.92 -13.89
C PRO A 333 -4.73 20.35 -14.09
N TRP A 334 -4.69 21.16 -13.04
CA TRP A 334 -5.11 22.56 -13.07
C TRP A 334 -4.10 23.43 -13.81
N ALA A 335 -2.80 23.19 -13.61
CA ALA A 335 -1.73 23.86 -14.36
C ALA A 335 -1.81 23.53 -15.86
N PHE A 336 -2.04 22.26 -16.22
CA PHE A 336 -2.27 21.83 -17.60
C PHE A 336 -3.50 22.51 -18.20
N THR A 337 -4.62 22.48 -17.50
CA THR A 337 -5.87 23.13 -17.94
C THR A 337 -5.67 24.63 -18.14
N GLY A 338 -4.96 25.31 -17.23
CA GLY A 338 -4.61 26.73 -17.34
C GLY A 338 -3.73 27.02 -18.56
N CYS A 339 -2.71 26.20 -18.82
CA CYS A 339 -1.83 26.37 -19.98
C CYS A 339 -2.57 26.14 -21.31
N VAL A 340 -3.42 25.11 -21.38
CA VAL A 340 -4.27 24.83 -22.56
C VAL A 340 -5.29 25.94 -22.77
N ALA A 341 -5.96 26.41 -21.73
CA ALA A 341 -6.91 27.52 -21.81
C ALA A 341 -6.23 28.81 -22.27
N ALA A 342 -5.04 29.12 -21.77
CA ALA A 342 -4.24 30.27 -22.22
C ALA A 342 -3.85 30.14 -23.70
N PHE A 343 -3.39 28.96 -24.13
CA PHE A 343 -3.08 28.69 -25.53
C PHE A 343 -4.31 28.85 -26.44
N LEU A 344 -5.46 28.30 -26.04
CA LEU A 344 -6.71 28.40 -26.79
C LEU A 344 -7.23 29.84 -26.84
N ALA A 345 -7.19 30.57 -25.72
CA ALA A 345 -7.61 31.96 -25.65
C ALA A 345 -6.73 32.86 -26.53
N LEU A 346 -5.41 32.67 -26.51
CA LEU A 346 -4.47 33.40 -27.37
C LEU A 346 -4.64 33.02 -28.85
N SER A 347 -4.90 31.74 -29.15
CA SER A 347 -5.16 31.27 -30.52
C SER A 347 -6.49 31.81 -31.08
N ALA A 348 -7.55 31.82 -30.27
CA ALA A 348 -8.84 32.40 -30.64
C ALA A 348 -8.77 33.92 -30.79
N ARG A 349 -7.94 34.60 -29.99
CA ARG A 349 -7.72 36.05 -30.08
C ARG A 349 -6.93 36.43 -31.33
N ALA A 350 -5.96 35.60 -31.75
CA ALA A 350 -5.26 35.75 -33.02
C ALA A 350 -6.20 35.53 -34.22
N ALA A 351 -7.16 34.60 -34.11
CA ALA A 351 -8.19 34.38 -35.13
C ALA A 351 -9.28 35.48 -35.16
N ARG A 352 -9.50 36.21 -34.06
CA ARG A 352 -10.47 37.32 -33.96
C ARG A 352 -9.95 38.67 -34.48
N VAL A 353 -8.76 38.72 -35.07
CA VAL A 353 -8.32 39.91 -35.82
C VAL A 353 -9.15 39.97 -37.10
N ARG A 354 -10.08 40.93 -37.16
CA ARG A 354 -10.99 41.20 -38.29
C ARG A 354 -10.33 40.86 -39.65
N PRO A 355 -10.99 40.09 -40.53
CA PRO A 355 -10.52 39.93 -41.90
C PRO A 355 -10.51 41.31 -42.57
N GLY A 356 -9.32 41.83 -42.85
CA GLY A 356 -9.16 42.96 -43.76
C GLY A 356 -9.16 42.44 -45.19
N GLU A 357 -9.42 43.32 -46.16
CA GLU A 357 -9.35 43.01 -47.59
C GLU A 357 -8.09 42.19 -47.95
N PRO A 358 -8.18 41.22 -48.87
CA PRO A 358 -7.05 40.42 -49.30
C PRO A 358 -5.95 41.33 -49.86
N ARG A 359 -4.90 41.57 -49.05
CA ARG A 359 -3.82 42.52 -49.37
C ARG A 359 -2.83 42.01 -50.42
N THR A 360 -2.83 40.71 -50.71
CA THR A 360 -1.90 40.08 -51.65
C THR A 360 -2.64 39.61 -52.90
N SER A 361 -2.03 39.82 -54.08
CA SER A 361 -2.61 39.43 -55.36
C SER A 361 -3.07 37.97 -55.48
N PRO A 362 -2.37 36.96 -54.91
CA PRO A 362 -2.84 35.57 -54.95
C PRO A 362 -4.13 35.34 -54.15
N ALA A 363 -4.24 35.94 -52.95
CA ALA A 363 -5.44 35.84 -52.12
C ALA A 363 -6.64 36.52 -52.78
N ARG A 364 -6.42 37.68 -53.41
CA ARG A 364 -7.46 38.41 -54.16
C ARG A 364 -7.88 37.65 -55.42
N LEU A 365 -6.95 37.01 -56.13
CA LEU A 365 -7.25 36.14 -57.27
C LEU A 365 -8.14 34.96 -56.85
N ALA A 366 -7.80 34.27 -55.76
CA ALA A 366 -8.56 33.13 -55.26
C ALA A 366 -9.99 33.52 -54.87
N ALA A 367 -10.15 34.63 -54.15
CA ALA A 367 -11.45 35.11 -53.70
C ALA A 367 -12.33 35.61 -54.86
N LEU A 368 -11.76 36.32 -55.85
CA LEU A 368 -12.49 36.74 -57.05
C LEU A 368 -12.84 35.55 -57.95
N SER A 369 -12.01 34.50 -57.97
CA SER A 369 -12.30 33.26 -58.71
C SER A 369 -13.43 32.46 -58.06
N ALA A 370 -13.48 32.39 -56.73
CA ALA A 370 -14.62 31.81 -56.01
C ALA A 370 -15.93 32.56 -56.31
N LEU A 371 -15.91 33.89 -56.26
CA LEU A 371 -17.05 34.72 -56.65
C LEU A 371 -17.48 34.45 -58.10
N ALA A 372 -16.53 34.37 -59.03
CA ALA A 372 -16.83 34.13 -60.44
C ALA A 372 -17.47 32.75 -60.66
N VAL A 373 -17.06 31.72 -59.90
CA VAL A 373 -17.68 30.39 -59.94
C VAL A 373 -19.13 30.45 -59.44
N GLU A 374 -19.39 31.09 -58.31
CA GLU A 374 -20.74 31.22 -57.76
C GLU A 374 -21.68 31.99 -58.71
N VAL A 375 -21.18 33.08 -59.29
CA VAL A 375 -21.94 33.90 -60.24
C VAL A 375 -22.14 33.19 -61.58
N SER A 376 -21.24 32.29 -62.00
CA SER A 376 -21.38 31.52 -63.25
C SER A 376 -22.53 30.53 -63.28
N ALA A 377 -23.01 30.12 -62.12
CA ALA A 377 -24.24 29.34 -62.01
C ALA A 377 -25.50 30.18 -62.28
N LEU A 378 -25.40 31.50 -62.18
CA LEU A 378 -26.53 32.43 -62.16
C LEU A 378 -26.59 33.37 -63.37
N SER A 379 -25.47 33.61 -64.07
CA SER A 379 -25.39 34.45 -65.27
C SER A 379 -24.49 33.82 -66.33
N ARG A 380 -24.77 34.14 -67.61
CA ARG A 380 -23.91 33.83 -68.76
C ARG A 380 -23.56 35.09 -69.56
N ASP A 381 -23.61 36.25 -68.92
CA ASP A 381 -23.43 37.54 -69.59
C ASP A 381 -21.99 37.76 -70.07
N ALA A 382 -21.83 38.62 -71.06
CA ALA A 382 -20.51 38.96 -71.61
C ALA A 382 -19.56 39.58 -70.57
N SER A 383 -20.10 40.24 -69.54
CA SER A 383 -19.32 40.77 -68.40
C SER A 383 -18.64 39.64 -67.61
N LEU A 384 -19.35 38.55 -67.33
CA LEU A 384 -18.81 37.40 -66.61
C LEU A 384 -17.70 36.71 -67.42
N THR A 385 -17.93 36.47 -68.71
CA THR A 385 -16.93 35.83 -69.59
C THR A 385 -15.66 36.68 -69.67
N ARG A 386 -15.78 38.01 -69.76
CA ARG A 386 -14.62 38.92 -69.71
C ARG A 386 -13.94 38.88 -68.35
N GLY A 387 -14.69 38.86 -67.25
CA GLY A 387 -14.16 38.72 -65.89
C GLY A 387 -13.35 37.44 -65.70
N LEU A 388 -13.88 36.28 -66.12
CA LEU A 388 -13.20 34.99 -66.09
C LEU A 388 -11.91 34.98 -66.93
N ALA A 389 -11.95 35.57 -68.14
CA ALA A 389 -10.75 35.70 -68.96
C ALA A 389 -9.66 36.54 -68.27
N ARG A 390 -10.03 37.63 -67.59
CA ARG A 390 -9.10 38.47 -66.83
C ARG A 390 -8.52 37.76 -65.61
N LEU A 391 -9.32 36.95 -64.91
CA LEU A 391 -8.84 36.10 -63.82
C LEU A 391 -7.87 35.02 -64.32
N GLY A 392 -8.16 34.41 -65.48
CA GLY A 392 -7.24 33.49 -66.15
C GLY A 392 -5.89 34.16 -66.47
N SER A 393 -5.91 35.35 -67.08
CA SER A 393 -4.68 36.11 -67.36
C SER A 393 -3.95 36.55 -66.09
N ALA A 394 -4.67 36.90 -65.01
CA ALA A 394 -4.05 37.26 -63.73
C ALA A 394 -3.35 36.05 -63.08
N ARG A 395 -3.95 34.86 -63.19
CA ARG A 395 -3.34 33.59 -62.75
C ARG A 395 -2.07 33.28 -63.53
N GLU A 396 -2.13 33.33 -64.85
CA GLU A 396 -0.97 33.09 -65.72
C GLU A 396 0.15 34.11 -65.46
N ALA A 397 -0.19 35.38 -65.27
CA ALA A 397 0.77 36.43 -64.91
C ALA A 397 1.45 36.18 -63.55
N LEU A 398 0.73 35.61 -62.58
CA LEU A 398 1.30 35.21 -61.29
C LEU A 398 2.21 33.98 -61.42
N GLU A 399 1.78 32.95 -62.16
CA GLU A 399 2.55 31.71 -62.36
C GLU A 399 3.86 31.96 -63.14
N THR A 400 3.85 32.91 -64.08
CA THR A 400 5.02 33.29 -64.89
C THR A 400 5.90 34.38 -64.24
N GLY A 401 5.54 34.86 -63.04
CA GLY A 401 6.34 35.83 -62.29
C GLY A 401 6.37 37.25 -62.88
N LEU A 402 5.30 37.69 -63.56
CA LEU A 402 5.20 39.04 -64.09
C LEU A 402 5.13 40.09 -62.96
N PRO A 403 5.45 41.38 -63.24
CA PRO A 403 5.44 42.42 -62.24
C PRO A 403 4.09 42.54 -61.52
N GLU A 404 4.14 42.69 -60.19
CA GLU A 404 2.97 42.78 -59.30
C GLU A 404 1.97 43.87 -59.73
N ALA A 405 2.44 44.99 -60.28
CA ALA A 405 1.60 46.06 -60.80
C ALA A 405 0.75 45.63 -62.02
N HIS A 406 1.25 44.68 -62.81
CA HIS A 406 0.53 44.10 -63.94
C HIS A 406 -0.57 43.16 -63.46
N VAL A 407 -0.24 42.28 -62.49
CA VAL A 407 -1.22 41.37 -61.86
C VAL A 407 -2.35 42.16 -61.20
N ARG A 408 -2.04 43.20 -60.44
CA ARG A 408 -3.08 44.04 -59.80
C ARG A 408 -4.02 44.68 -60.80
N ARG A 409 -3.49 45.20 -61.91
CA ARG A 409 -4.31 45.80 -62.98
C ARG A 409 -5.27 44.79 -63.60
N LEU A 410 -4.83 43.55 -63.79
CA LEU A 410 -5.69 42.46 -64.28
C LEU A 410 -6.78 42.09 -63.27
N LEU A 411 -6.43 42.05 -61.98
CA LEU A 411 -7.39 41.79 -60.89
C LEU A 411 -8.40 42.93 -60.72
N ASP A 412 -7.99 44.20 -60.84
CA ASP A 412 -8.88 45.35 -60.80
C ASP A 412 -9.87 45.34 -61.98
N ALA A 413 -9.40 44.98 -63.17
CA ALA A 413 -10.25 44.82 -64.35
C ALA A 413 -11.23 43.65 -64.19
N ALA A 414 -10.78 42.52 -63.65
CA ALA A 414 -11.65 41.38 -63.34
C ALA A 414 -12.73 41.76 -62.31
N GLU A 415 -12.35 42.49 -61.27
CA GLU A 415 -13.26 42.96 -60.23
C GLU A 415 -14.33 43.91 -60.80
N ALA A 416 -13.96 44.84 -61.67
CA ALA A 416 -14.91 45.75 -62.30
C ALA A 416 -15.93 45.02 -63.20
N GLU A 417 -15.50 43.98 -63.91
CA GLU A 417 -16.39 43.15 -64.73
C GLU A 417 -17.34 42.31 -63.86
N LEU A 418 -16.84 41.69 -62.79
CA LEU A 418 -17.68 40.94 -61.85
C LEU A 418 -18.66 41.82 -61.08
N ASP A 419 -18.27 43.05 -60.71
CA ASP A 419 -19.18 44.02 -60.12
C ASP A 419 -20.29 44.43 -61.10
N THR A 420 -19.94 44.52 -62.39
CA THR A 420 -20.94 44.76 -63.45
C THR A 420 -21.93 43.60 -63.54
N THR A 421 -21.45 42.35 -63.54
CA THR A 421 -22.31 41.16 -63.54
C THR A 421 -23.21 41.11 -62.30
N ALA A 422 -22.69 41.40 -61.12
CA ALA A 422 -23.46 41.40 -59.88
C ALA A 422 -24.57 42.48 -59.87
N ARG A 423 -24.30 43.66 -60.44
CA ARG A 423 -25.31 44.70 -60.63
C ARG A 423 -26.40 44.27 -61.61
N GLN A 424 -26.04 43.63 -62.72
CA GLN A 424 -26.99 43.11 -63.71
C GLN A 424 -27.90 42.03 -63.12
N LEU A 425 -27.36 41.18 -62.25
CA LEU A 425 -28.11 40.17 -61.51
C LEU A 425 -29.00 40.75 -60.40
N GLY A 426 -28.86 42.03 -60.07
CA GLY A 426 -29.60 42.66 -58.97
C GLY A 426 -29.24 42.10 -57.57
N ARG A 427 -28.08 41.45 -57.44
CA ARG A 427 -27.62 40.81 -56.20
C ARG A 427 -26.49 41.62 -55.56
N PRO A 428 -26.79 42.53 -54.62
CA PRO A 428 -25.78 43.40 -54.00
C PRO A 428 -24.77 42.63 -53.15
N ASP A 429 -25.12 41.43 -52.70
CA ASP A 429 -24.28 40.48 -51.96
C ASP A 429 -23.16 39.86 -52.81
N TYR A 430 -23.37 39.71 -54.12
CA TYR A 430 -22.33 39.23 -55.05
C TYR A 430 -21.44 40.33 -55.62
N ARG A 431 -21.59 41.58 -55.17
CA ARG A 431 -20.65 42.64 -55.56
C ARG A 431 -19.30 42.33 -54.93
N PRO A 432 -18.17 42.37 -55.67
CA PRO A 432 -16.87 41.99 -55.14
C PRO A 432 -16.50 42.68 -53.84
N SER A 433 -16.76 43.99 -53.72
CA SER A 433 -16.50 44.73 -52.47
C SER A 433 -17.31 44.22 -51.26
N ALA A 434 -18.49 43.64 -51.46
CA ALA A 434 -19.31 43.05 -50.40
C ALA A 434 -18.92 41.58 -50.17
N TYR A 435 -18.76 40.80 -51.24
CA TYR A 435 -18.40 39.39 -51.20
C TYR A 435 -17.02 39.16 -50.59
N LEU A 436 -16.00 39.94 -50.96
CA LEU A 436 -14.65 39.84 -50.40
C LEU A 436 -14.59 40.20 -48.91
N ARG A 437 -15.57 40.96 -48.41
CA ARG A 437 -15.74 41.20 -46.97
C ARG A 437 -16.46 40.06 -46.25
N GLY A 438 -17.30 39.31 -46.96
CA GLY A 438 -18.13 38.22 -46.42
C GLY A 438 -17.52 36.83 -46.53
N SER A 439 -16.71 36.53 -47.55
CA SER A 439 -16.11 35.21 -47.80
C SER A 439 -14.96 34.84 -46.84
N LEU A 440 -14.79 35.61 -45.76
CA LEU A 440 -13.78 35.45 -44.72
C LEU A 440 -14.41 35.48 -43.31
N ALA A 441 -15.73 35.27 -43.21
CA ALA A 441 -16.47 35.08 -41.96
C ALA A 441 -16.61 33.60 -41.62
#